data_AF-A0A7W0TY42-F1
#
_entry.id   AF-A0A7W0TY42-F1
#
_cell.length_a   1.000
_cell.length_b   1.000
_cell.length_c   1.000
_cell.angle_alpha   90.00
_cell.angle_beta   90.00
_cell.angle_gamma   90.00
#
_symmetry.space_group_name_H-M   'P 1'
#
loop_
_entity.id
_entity.type
_entity.pdbx_description
1 polymer ?
#
loop_
_entity_poly.entity_id
_entity_poly.type
_entity_poly.pdbx_seq_one_letter_code
_entity_poly.pdbx_strand_id
1 'polypeptide(L)'
;MLYPGRVHRTIVDAGGATSAEFILVEGRLYSRGDLNPSLFAPGIPADVWIELSGPLLTSNSPAANIFSQLQALFAPRYSDLSPEQRAREVVLTAETNVDGQTCFVFQTAETTQTGERLEVAIAVEPTGRLCSVTTTGGGLNTVETFTFDVPVTIAAPETVATPNAGTPVVASPPATSAATPAA
;
A
#
# COMPACT_ATOMS: atom_id res chain seq x y z
N MET A 1 10.04 -4.17 -17.60
CA MET A 1 11.50 -3.96 -17.51
C MET A 1 11.84 -3.86 -16.02
N LEU A 2 12.53 -4.87 -15.47
CA LEU A 2 13.01 -4.85 -14.08
C LEU A 2 14.15 -3.84 -14.00
N TYR A 3 14.06 -2.86 -13.10
CA TYR A 3 15.12 -1.88 -12.91
C TYR A 3 16.12 -2.42 -11.88
N PRO A 4 17.38 -2.76 -12.27
CA PRO A 4 18.40 -3.18 -11.32
C PRO A 4 18.69 -2.04 -10.32
N GLY A 5 18.86 -2.40 -9.03
CA GLY A 5 19.19 -1.45 -7.96
C GLY A 5 18.00 -0.76 -7.28
N ARG A 6 16.75 -1.14 -7.57
CA ARG A 6 15.60 -0.59 -6.84
C ARG A 6 15.52 -1.13 -5.42
N VAL A 7 15.37 -0.18 -4.49
CA VAL A 7 14.98 -0.44 -3.11
C VAL A 7 13.63 0.22 -2.84
N HIS A 8 12.72 -0.50 -2.19
CA HIS A 8 11.41 0.01 -1.79
C HIS A 8 11.09 -0.50 -0.38
N ARG A 9 10.44 0.31 0.44
CA ARG A 9 9.95 -0.08 1.76
C ARG A 9 8.53 0.44 1.93
N THR A 10 7.62 -0.43 2.35
CA THR A 10 6.25 -0.08 2.71
C THR A 10 5.98 -0.58 4.11
N ILE A 11 5.46 0.31 4.95
CA ILE A 11 5.01 0.01 6.31
C ILE A 11 3.50 0.18 6.31
N VAL A 12 2.79 -0.81 6.83
CA VAL A 12 1.33 -0.82 6.97
C VAL A 12 1.03 -0.81 8.46
N ASP A 13 0.46 0.30 8.92
CA ASP A 13 0.02 0.45 10.30
C ASP A 13 -1.49 0.16 10.43
N ALA A 14 -1.87 -0.53 11.50
CA ALA A 14 -3.25 -0.76 11.89
C ALA A 14 -3.41 -0.41 13.38
N GLY A 15 -4.24 0.57 13.70
CA GLY A 15 -4.47 0.99 15.09
C GLY A 15 -3.24 1.58 15.80
N GLY A 16 -2.32 2.21 15.05
CA GLY A 16 -1.10 2.81 15.59
C GLY A 16 0.06 1.83 15.84
N ALA A 17 -0.09 0.56 15.42
CA ALA A 17 0.97 -0.42 15.42
C ALA A 17 1.25 -0.90 13.99
N THR A 18 2.53 -1.14 13.67
CA THR A 18 2.92 -1.75 12.39
C THR A 18 2.40 -3.17 12.32
N SER A 19 1.41 -3.39 11.46
CA SER A 19 0.83 -4.70 11.20
C SER A 19 1.60 -5.46 10.12
N ALA A 20 2.16 -4.75 9.13
CA ALA A 20 3.01 -5.39 8.13
C ALA A 20 4.09 -4.45 7.63
N GLU A 21 5.20 -5.03 7.20
CA GLU A 21 6.31 -4.35 6.59
C GLU A 21 6.82 -5.16 5.40
N PHE A 22 7.02 -4.49 4.27
CA PHE A 22 7.55 -5.09 3.05
C PHE A 22 8.76 -4.31 2.59
N ILE A 23 9.81 -5.02 2.19
CA ILE A 23 10.96 -4.43 1.53
C ILE A 23 11.30 -5.17 0.25
N LEU A 24 11.55 -4.43 -0.81
CA LEU A 24 12.07 -4.93 -2.07
C LEU A 24 13.50 -4.45 -2.19
N VAL A 25 14.47 -5.36 -2.27
CA VAL A 25 15.89 -5.03 -2.42
C VAL A 25 16.46 -5.93 -3.51
N GLU A 26 17.01 -5.32 -4.57
CA GLU A 26 17.64 -6.04 -5.68
C GLU A 26 16.73 -7.12 -6.32
N GLY A 27 15.42 -6.87 -6.33
CA GLY A 27 14.43 -7.82 -6.88
C GLY A 27 14.00 -8.93 -5.94
N ARG A 28 14.45 -8.94 -4.68
CA ARG A 28 14.03 -9.88 -3.63
C ARG A 28 13.04 -9.18 -2.70
N LEU A 29 11.91 -9.84 -2.46
CA LEU A 29 10.86 -9.34 -1.58
C LEU A 29 10.99 -9.98 -0.21
N TYR A 30 11.02 -9.16 0.82
CA TYR A 30 10.99 -9.59 2.20
C TYR A 30 9.76 -9.02 2.89
N SER A 31 9.19 -9.79 3.82
CA SER A 31 8.09 -9.33 4.65
C SER A 31 8.29 -9.63 6.12
N ARG A 32 7.70 -8.77 6.96
CA ARG A 32 7.55 -8.92 8.41
C ARG A 32 6.15 -8.45 8.80
N GLY A 33 5.59 -9.00 9.88
CA GLY A 33 4.31 -8.61 10.46
C GLY A 33 3.26 -9.71 10.43
N ASP A 34 2.03 -9.37 10.79
CA ASP A 34 0.92 -10.29 11.06
C ASP A 34 0.50 -11.11 9.83
N LEU A 35 0.81 -10.62 8.64
CA LEU A 35 0.58 -11.32 7.38
C LEU A 35 1.49 -12.55 7.21
N ASN A 36 2.65 -12.59 7.88
CA ASN A 36 3.56 -13.72 7.78
C ASN A 36 2.95 -15.01 8.35
N PRO A 37 2.59 -15.11 9.64
CA PRO A 37 2.04 -16.34 10.21
C PRO A 37 0.66 -16.71 9.63
N SER A 38 -0.09 -15.72 9.13
CA SER A 38 -1.46 -15.93 8.64
C SER A 38 -1.54 -16.33 7.17
N LEU A 39 -0.61 -15.84 6.33
CA LEU A 39 -0.73 -15.94 4.88
C LEU A 39 0.49 -16.53 4.18
N PHE A 40 1.70 -16.12 4.57
CA PHE A 40 2.91 -16.42 3.79
C PHE A 40 3.74 -17.57 4.35
N ALA A 41 3.80 -17.70 5.67
CA ALA A 41 4.61 -18.70 6.35
C ALA A 41 4.00 -19.09 7.71
N PRO A 42 2.96 -19.95 7.72
CA PRO A 42 2.40 -20.47 8.94
C PRO A 42 3.46 -21.10 9.84
N GLY A 43 3.46 -20.73 11.12
CA GLY A 43 4.44 -21.18 12.12
C GLY A 43 5.70 -20.33 12.22
N ILE A 44 5.89 -19.32 11.36
CA ILE A 44 6.92 -18.29 11.53
C ILE A 44 6.32 -17.10 12.30
N PRO A 45 6.94 -16.65 13.41
CA PRO A 45 6.47 -15.48 14.16
C PRO A 45 6.38 -14.20 13.31
N ALA A 46 5.45 -13.31 13.67
CA ALA A 46 5.19 -12.06 12.95
C ALA A 46 6.39 -11.10 12.96
N ASP A 47 7.23 -11.12 13.99
CA ASP A 47 8.41 -10.25 14.12
C ASP A 47 9.63 -10.75 13.33
N VAL A 48 9.53 -11.92 12.70
CA VAL A 48 10.61 -12.52 11.91
C VAL A 48 10.47 -12.16 10.43
N TRP A 49 11.57 -11.70 9.84
CA TRP A 49 11.67 -11.48 8.40
C TRP A 49 11.65 -12.80 7.64
N ILE A 50 10.85 -12.86 6.58
CA ILE A 50 10.87 -13.95 5.61
C ILE A 50 11.17 -13.40 4.22
N GLU A 51 11.81 -14.21 3.38
CA GLU A 51 11.87 -13.93 1.94
C GLU A 51 10.68 -14.57 1.25
N LEU A 52 9.92 -13.75 0.53
CA LEU A 52 8.84 -14.20 -0.33
C LEU A 52 9.45 -14.57 -1.69
N SER A 53 9.66 -15.87 -1.92
CA SER A 53 10.27 -16.39 -3.14
C SER A 53 9.61 -17.69 -3.63
N GLY A 54 9.97 -18.10 -4.85
CA GLY A 54 9.55 -19.38 -5.44
C GLY A 54 8.03 -19.55 -5.48
N PRO A 55 7.45 -20.58 -4.83
CA PRO A 55 6.01 -20.87 -4.89
C PRO A 55 5.14 -19.75 -4.29
N LEU A 56 5.71 -18.91 -3.42
CA LEU A 56 5.01 -17.76 -2.85
C LEU A 56 4.84 -16.60 -3.84
N LEU A 57 5.64 -16.53 -4.92
CA LEU A 57 5.56 -15.48 -5.94
C LEU A 57 4.93 -15.98 -7.25
N THR A 58 3.97 -16.91 -7.18
CA THR A 58 3.19 -17.29 -8.36
C THR A 58 2.24 -16.16 -8.79
N SER A 59 1.93 -16.04 -10.08
CA SER A 59 1.25 -14.87 -10.66
C SER A 59 -0.10 -14.49 -10.02
N ASN A 60 -0.76 -15.41 -9.32
CA ASN A 60 -2.04 -15.20 -8.66
C ASN A 60 -1.93 -15.12 -7.13
N SER A 61 -0.72 -15.15 -6.58
CA SER A 61 -0.48 -15.07 -5.15
C SER A 61 -0.60 -13.61 -4.65
N PRO A 62 -1.06 -13.41 -3.40
CA PRO A 62 -1.04 -12.08 -2.78
C PRO A 62 0.36 -11.45 -2.76
N ALA A 63 1.42 -12.26 -2.57
CA ALA A 63 2.80 -11.77 -2.59
C ALA A 63 3.25 -11.31 -3.98
N ALA A 64 2.82 -11.96 -5.07
CA ALA A 64 3.11 -11.47 -6.42
C ALA A 64 2.44 -10.12 -6.71
N ASN A 65 1.23 -9.89 -6.19
CA ASN A 65 0.56 -8.59 -6.30
C ASN A 65 1.37 -7.51 -5.56
N ILE A 66 1.77 -7.77 -4.31
CA ILE A 66 2.62 -6.85 -3.54
C ILE A 66 3.95 -6.60 -4.26
N PHE A 67 4.61 -7.66 -4.75
CA PHE A 67 5.84 -7.55 -5.52
C PHE A 67 5.69 -6.64 -6.74
N SER A 68 4.62 -6.83 -7.52
CA SER A 68 4.36 -6.00 -8.70
C SER A 68 4.08 -4.54 -8.35
N GLN A 69 3.38 -4.27 -7.24
CA GLN A 69 3.12 -2.93 -6.75
C GLN A 69 4.41 -2.23 -6.30
N LEU A 70 5.28 -2.93 -5.56
CA LEU A 70 6.57 -2.38 -5.10
C LEU A 70 7.56 -2.19 -6.25
N GLN A 71 7.44 -2.99 -7.31
CA GLN A 71 8.22 -2.82 -8.54
C GLN A 71 7.73 -1.69 -9.43
N ALA A 72 6.44 -1.36 -9.35
CA ALA A 72 5.88 -0.27 -10.12
C ALA A 72 6.66 1.01 -9.84
N LEU A 73 6.87 1.82 -10.88
CA LEU A 73 7.30 3.20 -10.65
C LEU A 73 6.28 3.85 -9.73
N PHE A 74 6.75 4.57 -8.70
CA PHE A 74 5.86 5.42 -7.92
C PHE A 74 5.21 6.40 -8.90
N ALA A 75 3.95 6.15 -9.22
CA ALA A 75 3.11 7.10 -9.90
C ALA A 75 2.53 7.98 -8.79
N PRO A 76 2.83 9.29 -8.76
CA PRO A 76 2.16 10.19 -7.84
C PRO A 76 0.65 9.98 -7.96
N ARG A 77 -0.09 9.95 -6.84
CA ARG A 77 -1.54 9.64 -6.83
C ARG A 77 -2.39 10.54 -7.75
N TYR A 78 -1.84 11.67 -8.20
CA TYR A 78 -2.52 12.63 -9.08
C TYR A 78 -1.92 12.67 -10.50
N SER A 79 -0.98 11.78 -10.80
CA SER A 79 -0.34 11.71 -12.12
C SER A 79 -1.29 11.19 -13.20
N ASP A 80 -2.36 10.50 -12.82
CA ASP A 80 -3.41 9.95 -13.68
C ASP A 80 -4.63 10.86 -13.85
N LEU A 81 -4.65 12.04 -13.21
CA LEU A 81 -5.73 13.02 -13.38
C LEU A 81 -5.93 13.37 -14.87
N SER A 82 -7.18 13.34 -15.32
CA SER A 82 -7.55 13.75 -16.68
C SER A 82 -7.25 15.24 -16.91
N PRO A 83 -7.13 15.70 -18.17
CA PRO A 83 -6.99 17.12 -18.47
C PRO A 83 -8.11 17.97 -17.85
N GLU A 84 -9.36 17.48 -17.86
CA GLU A 84 -10.47 18.17 -17.22
C GLU A 84 -10.29 18.26 -15.71
N GLN A 85 -9.86 17.17 -15.05
CA GLN A 85 -9.60 17.17 -13.61
C GLN A 85 -8.47 18.12 -13.22
N ARG A 86 -7.41 18.20 -14.03
CA ARG A 86 -6.29 19.14 -13.82
C ARG A 86 -6.67 20.59 -14.08
N ALA A 87 -7.61 20.84 -14.99
CA ALA A 87 -8.09 22.18 -15.31
C ALA A 87 -9.13 22.70 -14.32
N ARG A 88 -9.51 21.91 -13.29
CA ARG A 88 -10.48 22.34 -12.28
C ARG A 88 -9.93 23.54 -11.52
N GLU A 89 -10.82 24.50 -11.31
CA GLU A 89 -10.52 25.65 -10.47
C GLU A 89 -10.32 25.19 -9.02
N VAL A 90 -9.25 25.69 -8.42
CA VAL A 90 -8.94 25.52 -7.01
C VAL A 90 -8.85 26.90 -6.38
N VAL A 91 -9.33 27.01 -5.14
CA VAL A 91 -9.32 28.29 -4.42
C VAL A 91 -8.27 28.21 -3.32
N LEU A 92 -7.39 29.20 -3.25
CA LEU A 92 -6.52 29.37 -2.09
C LEU A 92 -7.39 29.76 -0.89
N THR A 93 -7.37 28.95 0.16
CA THR A 93 -8.25 29.12 1.32
C THR A 93 -7.50 29.46 2.60
N ALA A 94 -6.25 29.01 2.74
CA ALA A 94 -5.46 29.24 3.93
C ALA A 94 -3.96 29.10 3.66
N GLU A 95 -3.19 29.64 4.60
CA GLU A 95 -1.80 29.23 4.85
C GLU A 95 -1.82 28.30 6.08
N THR A 96 -1.02 27.25 6.05
CA THR A 96 -0.93 26.25 7.13
C THR A 96 0.51 25.86 7.38
N ASN A 97 0.75 25.18 8.50
CA ASN A 97 2.04 24.56 8.80
C ASN A 97 1.88 23.03 8.84
N VAL A 98 2.63 22.32 8.02
CA VAL A 98 2.68 20.85 7.99
C VAL A 98 4.12 20.45 8.29
N ASP A 99 4.34 19.71 9.39
CA ASP A 99 5.66 19.25 9.83
C ASP A 99 6.75 20.34 9.88
N GLY A 100 6.37 21.55 10.32
CA GLY A 100 7.29 22.70 10.41
C GLY A 100 7.43 23.49 9.11
N GLN A 101 6.88 23.01 7.99
CA GLN A 101 6.92 23.69 6.69
C GLN A 101 5.66 24.53 6.47
N THR A 102 5.85 25.74 5.92
CA THR A 102 4.73 26.62 5.55
C THR A 102 4.18 26.20 4.19
N CYS A 103 2.87 25.98 4.13
CA CYS A 103 2.18 25.47 2.95
C CYS A 103 0.91 26.27 2.68
N PHE A 104 0.53 26.37 1.42
CA PHE A 104 -0.69 27.03 0.96
C PHE A 104 -1.76 25.99 0.63
N VAL A 105 -2.96 26.16 1.20
CA VAL A 105 -4.05 25.20 1.07
C VAL A 105 -5.00 25.62 -0.05
N PHE A 106 -5.07 24.79 -1.07
CA PHE A 106 -5.99 24.92 -2.19
C PHE A 106 -7.15 23.94 -2.00
N GLN A 107 -8.38 24.42 -2.07
CA GLN A 107 -9.57 23.58 -1.93
C GLN A 107 -10.31 23.43 -3.25
N THR A 108 -10.86 22.25 -3.44
CA THR A 108 -11.83 21.92 -4.48
C THR A 108 -12.87 20.94 -3.94
N ALA A 109 -13.99 20.83 -4.63
CA ALA A 109 -15.01 19.86 -4.30
C ALA A 109 -15.38 19.05 -5.54
N GLU A 110 -15.56 17.75 -5.34
CA GLU A 110 -16.01 16.80 -6.34
C GLU A 110 -17.31 16.15 -5.87
N THR A 111 -18.09 15.67 -6.83
CA THR A 111 -19.20 14.77 -6.55
C THR A 111 -18.82 13.41 -7.10
N THR A 112 -18.85 12.37 -6.27
CA THR A 112 -18.59 10.99 -6.70
C THR A 112 -19.64 10.54 -7.72
N GLN A 113 -19.39 9.40 -8.37
CA GLN A 113 -20.40 8.75 -9.21
C GLN A 113 -21.68 8.39 -8.46
N THR A 114 -21.63 8.24 -7.12
CA THR A 114 -22.79 7.96 -6.27
C THR A 114 -23.54 9.23 -5.84
N GLY A 115 -23.09 10.43 -6.26
CA GLY A 115 -23.70 11.70 -5.88
C GLY A 115 -23.17 12.29 -4.58
N GLU A 116 -22.17 11.67 -3.97
CA GLU A 116 -21.60 12.10 -2.69
C GLU A 116 -20.62 13.25 -2.90
N ARG A 117 -20.71 14.29 -2.08
CA ARG A 117 -19.76 15.40 -2.10
C ARG A 117 -18.46 14.99 -1.40
N LEU A 118 -17.37 15.08 -2.12
CA LEU A 118 -16.00 15.00 -1.63
C LEU A 118 -15.38 16.39 -1.63
N GLU A 119 -14.81 16.79 -0.50
CA GLU A 119 -14.01 18.01 -0.39
C GLU A 119 -12.54 17.61 -0.32
N VAL A 120 -11.73 18.21 -1.19
CA VAL A 120 -10.31 17.92 -1.31
C VAL A 120 -9.54 19.21 -1.02
N ALA A 121 -8.69 19.16 0.00
CA ALA A 121 -7.77 20.23 0.33
C ALA A 121 -6.34 19.78 0.07
N ILE A 122 -5.63 20.49 -0.79
CA ILE A 122 -4.26 20.21 -1.22
C ILE A 122 -3.37 21.29 -0.64
N ALA A 123 -2.48 20.92 0.28
CA ALA A 123 -1.47 21.82 0.82
C ALA A 123 -0.18 21.70 0.00
N VAL A 124 0.34 22.83 -0.47
CA VAL A 124 1.52 22.87 -1.34
C VAL A 124 2.52 23.91 -0.82
N GLU A 125 3.80 23.56 -0.81
CA GLU A 125 4.90 24.48 -0.50
C GLU A 125 5.03 25.58 -1.58
N PRO A 126 5.71 26.71 -1.28
CA PRO A 126 6.06 27.71 -2.29
C PRO A 126 6.86 27.14 -3.49
N THR A 127 7.57 26.03 -3.29
CA THR A 127 8.35 25.33 -4.33
C THR A 127 7.49 24.48 -5.27
N GLY A 128 6.20 24.31 -4.98
CA GLY A 128 5.28 23.47 -5.72
C GLY A 128 5.25 22.00 -5.25
N ARG A 129 5.93 21.66 -4.15
CA ARG A 129 5.90 20.31 -3.56
C ARG A 129 4.67 20.13 -2.67
N LEU A 130 4.09 18.94 -2.69
CA LEU A 130 2.95 18.60 -1.83
C LEU A 130 3.39 18.56 -0.36
N CYS A 131 2.62 19.18 0.53
CA CYS A 131 2.78 18.97 1.96
C CYS A 131 1.80 17.91 2.46
N SER A 132 0.53 18.06 2.08
CA SER A 132 -0.51 17.11 2.45
C SER A 132 -1.69 17.17 1.49
N VAL A 133 -2.47 16.10 1.47
CA VAL A 133 -3.81 16.10 0.87
C VAL A 133 -4.81 15.60 1.90
N THR A 134 -5.87 16.37 2.09
CA THR A 134 -7.01 16.02 2.94
C THR A 134 -8.21 15.76 2.06
N THR A 135 -8.87 14.62 2.26
CA THR A 135 -10.10 14.26 1.58
C THR A 135 -11.19 14.04 2.61
N THR A 136 -12.27 14.82 2.53
CA THR A 136 -13.42 14.73 3.41
C THR A 136 -14.67 14.35 2.62
N GLY A 137 -15.37 13.29 3.03
CA GLY A 137 -16.60 12.82 2.40
C GLY A 137 -17.18 11.64 3.16
N GLY A 138 -18.51 11.50 3.15
CA GLY A 138 -19.16 10.28 3.67
C GLY A 138 -18.95 10.04 5.16
N GLY A 139 -18.66 11.10 5.92
CA GLY A 139 -18.30 11.02 7.34
C GLY A 139 -16.86 10.57 7.61
N LEU A 140 -16.05 10.38 6.56
CA LEU A 140 -14.63 10.06 6.64
C LEU A 140 -13.78 11.29 6.37
N ASN A 141 -12.63 11.35 7.03
CA ASN A 141 -11.59 12.32 6.78
C ASN A 141 -10.25 11.60 6.67
N THR A 142 -9.64 11.66 5.50
CA THR A 142 -8.33 11.04 5.21
C THR A 142 -7.31 12.14 5.00
N VAL A 143 -6.22 12.09 5.76
CA VAL A 143 -5.08 13.01 5.61
C VAL A 143 -3.86 12.21 5.17
N GLU A 144 -3.30 12.57 4.03
CA GLU A 144 -2.02 12.06 3.53
C GLU A 144 -0.98 13.16 3.65
N THR A 145 0.16 12.89 4.29
CA THR A 145 1.26 13.84 4.44
C THR A 145 2.47 13.37 3.65
N PHE A 146 3.19 14.30 3.04
CA PHE A 146 4.30 14.00 2.14
C PHE A 146 5.58 14.65 2.66
N THR A 147 6.66 13.87 2.69
CA THR A 147 8.01 14.37 2.96
C THR A 147 8.91 13.91 1.82
N PHE A 148 9.71 14.84 1.31
CA PHE A 148 10.58 14.60 0.16
C PHE A 148 12.06 14.67 0.56
N ASP A 149 12.91 14.06 -0.26
CA ASP A 149 14.38 14.07 -0.11
C ASP A 149 14.89 13.60 1.25
N VAL A 150 14.11 12.76 1.94
CA VAL A 150 14.55 12.12 3.19
C VAL A 150 15.61 11.08 2.85
N PRO A 151 16.83 11.18 3.41
CA PRO A 151 17.84 10.15 3.22
C PRO A 151 17.36 8.87 3.90
N VAL A 152 17.01 7.86 3.09
CA VAL A 152 16.60 6.54 3.55
C VAL A 152 17.61 5.50 3.09
N THR A 153 18.09 4.68 4.03
CA THR A 153 18.86 3.49 3.71
C THR A 153 17.94 2.29 3.83
N ILE A 154 17.73 1.58 2.72
CA ILE A 154 16.95 0.34 2.68
C ILE A 154 17.94 -0.76 2.32
N ALA A 155 18.12 -1.71 3.24
CA ALA A 155 18.98 -2.87 3.07
C ALA A 155 18.16 -4.15 3.27
N ALA A 156 18.64 -5.26 2.70
CA ALA A 156 18.06 -6.55 2.98
C ALA A 156 18.21 -6.90 4.48
N PRO A 157 17.29 -7.66 5.09
CA PRO A 157 17.40 -8.03 6.49
C PRO A 157 18.60 -8.95 6.68
N GLU A 158 19.32 -8.78 7.80
CA GLU A 158 20.47 -9.62 8.14
C GLU A 158 20.07 -11.06 8.48
N THR A 159 18.90 -11.22 9.11
CA THR A 159 18.35 -12.53 9.47
C THR A 159 17.03 -12.73 8.77
N VAL A 160 16.95 -13.77 7.95
CA VAL A 160 15.76 -14.11 7.16
C VAL A 160 15.47 -15.59 7.37
N ALA A 161 14.24 -15.90 7.78
CA ALA A 161 13.75 -17.26 7.82
C ALA A 161 13.23 -17.67 6.43
N THR A 162 13.52 -18.90 6.03
CA THR A 162 12.94 -19.48 4.81
C THR A 162 11.58 -20.08 5.17
N PRO A 163 10.48 -19.67 4.53
CA PRO A 163 9.21 -20.36 4.67
C PRO A 163 9.40 -21.84 4.34
N ASN A 164 9.01 -22.73 5.25
CA ASN A 164 8.94 -24.14 4.91
C ASN A 164 7.95 -24.27 3.75
N ALA A 165 8.31 -25.02 2.71
CA ALA A 165 7.36 -25.45 1.69
C ALA A 165 6.35 -26.42 2.33
N GLY A 166 5.43 -25.87 3.13
CA GLY A 166 4.31 -26.61 3.68
C GLY A 166 3.48 -27.11 2.51
N THR A 167 3.19 -28.40 2.52
CA THR A 167 2.29 -29.02 1.55
C THR A 167 1.00 -28.19 1.51
N PRO A 168 0.49 -27.76 0.34
CA PRO A 168 -0.75 -27.02 0.28
C PRO A 168 -1.83 -27.84 1.00
N VAL A 169 -2.52 -27.22 1.95
CA VAL A 169 -3.72 -27.82 2.53
C VAL A 169 -4.75 -27.87 1.42
N VAL A 170 -4.81 -28.98 0.70
CA VAL A 170 -5.90 -29.26 -0.23
C VAL A 170 -7.14 -29.35 0.65
N ALA A 171 -8.01 -28.34 0.56
CA ALA A 171 -9.34 -28.43 1.11
C ALA A 171 -9.98 -29.70 0.55
N SER A 172 -10.19 -30.72 1.39
CA SER A 172 -11.01 -31.85 0.99
C SER A 172 -12.38 -31.30 0.61
N PRO A 173 -12.90 -31.59 -0.61
CA PRO A 173 -14.23 -31.16 -0.97
C PRO A 173 -15.22 -31.71 0.08
N PRO A 174 -16.27 -30.94 0.44
CA PRO A 174 -17.30 -31.43 1.34
C PRO A 174 -17.85 -32.75 0.79
N ALA A 175 -17.98 -33.76 1.66
CA ALA A 175 -18.53 -35.05 1.29
C ALA A 175 -19.92 -34.85 0.67
N THR A 176 -20.05 -35.18 -0.62
CA THR A 176 -21.35 -35.21 -1.29
C THR A 176 -22.20 -36.28 -0.61
N SER A 177 -23.15 -35.86 0.22
CA SER A 177 -24.20 -36.73 0.74
C SER A 177 -25.02 -37.22 -0.45
N ALA A 178 -24.82 -38.49 -0.83
CA ALA A 178 -25.63 -39.15 -1.84
C ALA A 178 -27.09 -39.19 -1.37
N ALA A 179 -27.99 -38.54 -2.12
CA ALA A 179 -29.42 -38.66 -1.91
C ALA A 179 -29.85 -40.10 -2.27
N THR A 180 -30.44 -40.80 -1.30
CA THR A 180 -31.13 -42.08 -1.52
C THR A 180 -32.36 -41.83 -2.40
N PRO A 181 -32.51 -42.49 -3.56
CA PRO A 181 -33.77 -42.43 -4.29
C PRO A 181 -34.84 -43.20 -3.53
N ALA A 182 -35.98 -42.56 -3.27
CA ALA A 182 -37.17 -43.21 -2.75
C ALA A 182 -37.75 -44.16 -3.82
N ALA A 183 -38.14 -45.36 -3.39
CA ALA A 183 -38.87 -46.36 -4.17
C ALA A 183 -40.38 -46.10 -4.12
#